data_AF-A0A956QIV2-F1
#
_entry.id   AF-A0A956QIV2-F1
#
_cell.length_a   1.000
_cell.length_b   1.000
_cell.length_c   1.000
_cell.angle_alpha   90.00
_cell.angle_beta   90.00
_cell.angle_gamma   90.00
#
_symmetry.space_group_name_H-M   'P 1'
#
loop_
_entity.id
_entity.type
_entity.pdbx_description
1 polymer ?
#
loop_
_entity_poly.entity_id
_entity_poly.type
_entity_poly.pdbx_seq_one_letter_code
_entity_poly.pdbx_strand_id
1 'polypeptide(L)'
;MLRNLVLLLLALSSLARATPGGDTSACKSNQKNIATALEMYSTDFHGVYPGSLASLTPNYLKTIPTCPAAGLDAYSDSYRMAKDPYRYGFCCLSGRHPGHPRNYPAYSSSLGMIEQPDPAEDLEQCKSAMKDLVATVMVQNEQRPAIEHPTSPTCGGTPYLVCHRRDGSVIIECESMAHLAVGVAPLHPRYDSRQGGFDQDRLPVEEPSEAPWKMILAVVSVVCLLMLVGSKLR
;
A
#
# COMPACT_ATOMS: atom_id res chain seq x y z
N MET A 1 -45.16 16.14 -26.32
CA MET A 1 -44.05 15.18 -26.19
C MET A 1 -42.68 15.83 -25.93
N LEU A 2 -42.39 17.04 -26.43
CA LEU A 2 -41.12 17.74 -26.15
C LEU A 2 -40.85 18.06 -24.66
N ARG A 3 -41.90 18.23 -23.84
CA ARG A 3 -41.76 18.65 -22.43
C ARG A 3 -41.17 17.57 -21.52
N ASN A 4 -41.37 16.29 -21.85
CA ASN A 4 -40.79 15.17 -21.09
C ASN A 4 -39.34 14.87 -21.52
N LEU A 5 -38.93 15.29 -22.73
CA LEU A 5 -37.56 15.11 -23.21
C LEU A 5 -36.58 16.07 -22.52
N VAL A 6 -37.02 17.31 -22.24
CA VAL A 6 -36.21 18.32 -21.53
C VAL A 6 -35.95 17.92 -20.07
N LEU A 7 -36.94 17.31 -19.40
CA LEU A 7 -36.76 16.79 -18.03
C LEU A 7 -35.80 15.58 -17.98
N LEU A 8 -35.80 14.74 -19.01
CA LEU A 8 -34.86 13.62 -19.13
C LEU A 8 -33.42 14.12 -19.38
N LEU A 9 -33.26 15.18 -20.18
CA LEU A 9 -31.95 15.79 -20.48
C LEU A 9 -31.37 16.56 -19.30
N LEU A 10 -32.20 17.25 -18.50
CA LEU A 10 -31.78 17.92 -17.27
C LEU A 10 -31.44 16.93 -16.13
N ALA A 11 -32.07 15.75 -16.12
CA ALA A 11 -31.73 14.67 -15.20
C ALA A 11 -30.39 13.97 -15.54
N LEU A 12 -29.89 14.12 -16.78
CA LEU A 12 -28.58 13.58 -17.20
C LEU A 12 -27.41 14.51 -16.82
N SER A 13 -27.67 15.80 -16.62
CA SER A 13 -26.66 16.78 -16.15
C SER A 13 -26.35 16.71 -14.64
N SER A 14 -27.12 15.92 -13.87
CA SER A 14 -26.86 15.69 -12.44
C SER A 14 -26.02 14.44 -12.17
N LEU A 15 -25.53 13.74 -13.21
CA LEU A 15 -24.46 12.76 -13.03
C LEU A 15 -23.18 13.50 -12.59
N ALA A 16 -23.08 13.64 -11.28
CA ALA A 16 -21.90 13.90 -10.47
C ALA A 16 -20.67 14.31 -11.29
N ARG A 17 -20.50 15.62 -11.43
CA ARG A 17 -19.18 16.19 -11.63
C ARG A 17 -18.40 15.97 -10.33
N ALA A 18 -17.90 14.75 -10.14
CA ALA A 18 -16.85 14.47 -9.19
C ALA A 18 -15.67 15.35 -9.61
N THR A 19 -15.38 16.39 -8.84
CA THR A 19 -14.16 17.16 -9.02
C THR A 19 -12.98 16.18 -8.98
N PRO A 20 -12.14 16.08 -10.03
CA PRO A 20 -11.05 15.10 -10.09
C PRO A 20 -9.91 15.41 -9.11
N GLY A 21 -10.07 16.40 -8.23
CA GLY A 21 -9.22 16.57 -7.05
C GLY A 21 -9.87 15.87 -5.88
N GLY A 22 -9.65 14.56 -5.74
CA GLY A 22 -10.12 13.82 -4.57
C GLY A 22 -9.55 14.45 -3.31
N ASP A 23 -10.43 14.95 -2.44
CA ASP A 23 -10.04 15.73 -1.27
C ASP A 23 -9.14 14.90 -0.34
N THR A 24 -7.85 15.21 -0.36
CA THR A 24 -6.85 14.56 0.48
C THR A 24 -7.19 14.76 1.95
N SER A 25 -7.86 15.87 2.33
CA SER A 25 -8.27 16.10 3.72
C SER A 25 -9.30 15.06 4.18
N ALA A 26 -10.25 14.69 3.33
CA ALA A 26 -11.22 13.63 3.62
C ALA A 26 -10.53 12.25 3.70
N CYS A 27 -9.56 11.96 2.83
CA CYS A 27 -8.77 10.72 2.93
C CYS A 27 -7.94 10.66 4.22
N LYS A 28 -7.35 11.78 4.63
CA LYS A 28 -6.63 11.90 5.91
C LYS A 28 -7.57 11.71 7.10
N SER A 29 -8.79 12.27 7.03
CA SER A 29 -9.82 12.08 8.06
C SER A 29 -10.25 10.61 8.18
N ASN A 30 -10.47 9.93 7.05
CA ASN A 30 -10.76 8.49 7.02
C ASN A 30 -9.67 7.66 7.72
N GLN A 31 -8.40 7.94 7.43
CA GLN A 31 -7.29 7.25 8.10
C GLN A 31 -7.25 7.52 9.59
N LYS A 32 -7.49 8.77 10.03
CA LYS A 32 -7.61 9.09 11.47
C LYS A 32 -8.76 8.32 12.13
N ASN A 33 -9.90 8.19 11.47
CA ASN A 33 -11.04 7.42 11.99
C ASN A 33 -10.70 5.92 12.13
N ILE A 34 -10.01 5.35 11.14
CA ILE A 34 -9.52 3.97 11.21
C ILE A 34 -8.50 3.81 12.35
N ALA A 35 -7.55 4.73 12.49
CA ALA A 35 -6.56 4.72 13.56
C ALA A 35 -7.23 4.78 14.94
N THR A 36 -8.17 5.71 15.15
CA THR A 36 -8.95 5.78 16.39
C THR A 36 -9.68 4.47 16.68
N ALA A 37 -10.30 3.84 15.67
CA ALA A 37 -10.97 2.55 15.84
C ALA A 37 -9.98 1.42 16.19
N LEU A 38 -8.77 1.43 15.65
CA LEU A 38 -7.69 0.51 16.02
C LEU A 38 -7.25 0.71 17.48
N GLU A 39 -7.14 1.95 17.95
CA GLU A 39 -6.82 2.22 19.36
C GLU A 39 -7.94 1.78 20.32
N MET A 40 -9.20 2.00 19.92
CA MET A 40 -10.35 1.49 20.69
C MET A 40 -10.34 -0.03 20.76
N TYR A 41 -10.12 -0.71 19.63
CA TYR A 41 -9.97 -2.17 19.59
C TYR A 41 -8.83 -2.62 20.50
N SER A 42 -7.65 -2.00 20.38
CA SER A 42 -6.48 -2.34 21.19
C SER A 42 -6.76 -2.20 22.69
N THR A 43 -7.49 -1.16 23.09
CA THR A 43 -7.90 -0.94 24.48
C THR A 43 -8.75 -2.11 25.01
N ASP A 44 -9.69 -2.61 24.21
CA ASP A 44 -10.55 -3.74 24.58
C ASP A 44 -9.83 -5.10 24.52
N PHE A 45 -8.79 -5.22 23.70
CA PHE A 45 -8.05 -6.45 23.45
C PHE A 45 -6.62 -6.41 24.03
N HIS A 46 -6.45 -5.78 25.19
CA HIS A 46 -5.20 -5.80 25.98
C HIS A 46 -3.94 -5.32 25.22
N GLY A 47 -4.07 -4.28 24.42
CA GLY A 47 -2.97 -3.70 23.65
C GLY A 47 -2.72 -4.36 22.29
N VAL A 48 -3.56 -5.32 21.89
CA VAL A 48 -3.39 -6.08 20.64
C VAL A 48 -4.25 -5.51 19.53
N TYR A 49 -3.64 -5.18 18.39
CA TYR A 49 -4.36 -4.76 17.19
C TYR A 49 -4.94 -5.96 16.41
N PRO A 50 -6.03 -5.78 15.63
CA PRO A 50 -6.63 -6.87 14.88
C PRO A 50 -5.77 -7.28 13.67
N GLY A 51 -5.88 -8.52 13.23
CA GLY A 51 -5.19 -8.99 12.01
C GLY A 51 -5.73 -8.39 10.70
N SER A 52 -6.90 -7.75 10.73
CA SER A 52 -7.54 -7.13 9.55
C SER A 52 -8.42 -5.96 9.96
N LEU A 53 -8.60 -4.98 9.07
CA LEU A 53 -9.54 -3.86 9.31
C LEU A 53 -11.00 -4.33 9.40
N ALA A 54 -11.36 -5.44 8.76
CA ALA A 54 -12.73 -5.97 8.80
C ALA A 54 -13.22 -6.22 10.24
N SER A 55 -12.31 -6.60 11.15
CA SER A 55 -12.59 -6.80 12.58
C SER A 55 -13.02 -5.54 13.33
N LEU A 56 -12.83 -4.35 12.76
CA LEU A 56 -13.30 -3.09 13.33
C LEU A 56 -14.80 -2.89 13.13
N THR A 57 -15.40 -3.57 12.16
CA THR A 57 -16.82 -3.44 11.85
C THR A 57 -17.64 -4.59 12.46
N PRO A 58 -18.87 -4.33 12.93
CA PRO A 58 -19.54 -3.03 13.02
C PRO A 58 -19.25 -2.27 14.33
N ASN A 59 -18.47 -2.85 15.24
CA ASN A 59 -18.42 -2.40 16.65
C ASN A 59 -17.65 -1.09 16.86
N TYR A 60 -16.55 -0.89 16.14
CA TYR A 60 -15.67 0.28 16.26
C TYR A 60 -15.86 1.25 15.09
N LEU A 61 -16.20 0.72 13.92
CA LEU A 61 -16.60 1.47 12.73
C LEU A 61 -17.91 0.90 12.20
N LYS A 62 -18.82 1.77 11.75
CA LYS A 62 -20.04 1.32 11.05
C LYS A 62 -19.70 0.54 9.76
N THR A 63 -18.75 1.06 9.00
CA THR A 63 -18.20 0.49 7.76
C THR A 63 -16.76 0.97 7.61
N ILE A 64 -15.94 0.24 6.85
CA ILE A 64 -14.63 0.75 6.44
C ILE A 64 -14.84 1.89 5.43
N PRO A 65 -14.27 3.08 5.66
CA PRO A 65 -14.51 4.21 4.77
C PRO A 65 -13.86 3.98 3.40
N THR A 66 -14.47 4.52 2.35
CA THR A 66 -13.90 4.52 1.00
C THR A 66 -13.01 5.74 0.79
N CYS A 67 -11.91 5.58 0.05
CA CYS A 67 -11.08 6.71 -0.36
C CYS A 67 -11.91 7.68 -1.25
N PRO A 68 -11.98 8.98 -0.93
CA PRO A 68 -12.76 9.95 -1.71
C PRO A 68 -12.23 10.16 -3.14
N ALA A 69 -10.95 9.87 -3.38
CA ALA A 69 -10.34 9.96 -4.71
C ALA A 69 -10.60 8.72 -5.59
N ALA A 70 -10.84 7.56 -4.97
CA ALA A 70 -11.02 6.29 -5.68
C ALA A 70 -12.48 5.83 -5.74
N GLY A 71 -13.29 6.21 -4.74
CA GLY A 71 -14.66 5.70 -4.57
C GLY A 71 -14.73 4.25 -4.07
N LEU A 72 -13.64 3.71 -3.52
CA LEU A 72 -13.53 2.33 -3.04
C LEU A 72 -12.63 2.24 -1.80
N ASP A 73 -12.68 1.12 -1.08
CA ASP A 73 -11.76 0.84 0.01
C ASP A 73 -10.33 0.73 -0.54
N ALA A 74 -9.46 1.64 -0.10
CA ALA A 74 -8.06 1.70 -0.49
C ALA A 74 -7.12 1.51 0.71
N TYR A 75 -7.66 1.06 1.86
CA TYR A 75 -6.95 0.99 3.14
C TYR A 75 -6.72 -0.46 3.57
N SER A 76 -7.74 -1.32 3.47
CA SER A 76 -7.70 -2.68 4.01
C SER A 76 -6.54 -3.52 3.46
N ASP A 77 -6.28 -3.46 2.16
CA ASP A 77 -5.22 -4.24 1.52
C ASP A 77 -3.80 -3.82 1.95
N SER A 78 -3.65 -2.55 2.35
CA SER A 78 -2.37 -2.01 2.85
C SER A 78 -2.16 -2.23 4.34
N TYR A 79 -3.21 -2.57 5.09
CA TYR A 79 -3.15 -2.66 6.54
C TYR A 79 -2.26 -3.81 6.99
N ARG A 80 -1.29 -3.49 7.85
CA ARG A 80 -0.41 -4.47 8.49
C ARG A 80 -0.28 -4.16 9.97
N MET A 81 -0.06 -5.23 10.73
CA MET A 81 0.28 -5.17 12.14
C MET A 81 1.61 -5.89 12.39
N ALA A 82 2.41 -5.35 13.30
CA ALA A 82 3.54 -6.04 13.92
C ALA A 82 3.12 -6.50 15.31
N LYS A 83 3.56 -7.69 15.71
CA LYS A 83 3.23 -8.29 17.02
C LYS A 83 4.21 -7.91 18.12
N ASP A 84 5.43 -7.52 17.77
CA ASP A 84 6.48 -7.18 18.72
C ASP A 84 7.38 -6.04 18.21
N PRO A 85 7.26 -4.81 18.75
CA PRO A 85 6.17 -4.34 19.60
C PRO A 85 4.85 -4.25 18.83
N TYR A 86 3.71 -4.28 19.52
CA TYR A 86 2.39 -4.08 18.89
C TYR A 86 2.32 -2.72 18.19
N ARG A 87 2.39 -2.75 16.87
CA ARG A 87 2.31 -1.56 15.99
C ARG A 87 1.43 -1.87 14.80
N TYR A 88 0.89 -0.84 14.18
CA TYR A 88 0.20 -0.98 12.90
C TYR A 88 0.54 0.15 11.94
N GLY A 89 0.25 -0.09 10.68
CA GLY A 89 0.35 0.90 9.63
C GLY A 89 -0.50 0.52 8.43
N PHE A 90 -0.94 1.52 7.70
CA PHE A 90 -1.70 1.37 6.47
C PHE A 90 -1.55 2.65 5.65
N CYS A 91 -1.90 2.61 4.38
CA CYS A 91 -1.85 3.76 3.50
C CYS A 91 -3.01 3.78 2.50
N CYS A 92 -3.15 4.88 1.78
CA CYS A 92 -4.11 4.98 0.70
C CYS A 92 -3.50 4.42 -0.59
N LEU A 93 -3.92 3.22 -1.01
CA LEU A 93 -3.45 2.57 -2.24
C LEU A 93 -4.07 3.15 -3.52
N SER A 94 -4.92 4.17 -3.43
CA SER A 94 -5.61 4.70 -4.60
C SER A 94 -4.66 5.25 -5.67
N GLY A 95 -3.53 5.84 -5.25
CA GLY A 95 -2.63 6.57 -6.14
C GLY A 95 -3.28 7.75 -6.88
N ARG A 96 -4.44 8.22 -6.42
CA ARG A 96 -5.26 9.26 -7.09
C ARG A 96 -5.26 10.60 -6.34
N HIS A 97 -4.40 10.79 -5.36
CA HIS A 97 -4.28 12.04 -4.61
C HIS A 97 -3.34 13.02 -5.32
N PRO A 98 -3.81 14.21 -5.75
CA PRO A 98 -2.94 15.21 -6.35
C PRO A 98 -1.85 15.66 -5.37
N GLY A 99 -0.61 15.76 -5.86
CA GLY A 99 0.52 16.23 -5.04
C GLY A 99 1.07 15.21 -4.03
N HIS A 100 0.58 13.97 -4.08
CA HIS A 100 1.11 12.87 -3.26
C HIS A 100 1.69 11.76 -4.15
N PRO A 101 2.78 11.12 -3.71
CA PRO A 101 3.26 9.92 -4.37
C PRO A 101 2.24 8.77 -4.26
N ARG A 102 2.44 7.70 -5.03
CA ARG A 102 1.66 6.47 -4.87
C ARG A 102 1.78 5.96 -3.44
N ASN A 103 0.71 5.34 -2.93
CA ASN A 103 0.63 4.82 -1.57
C ASN A 103 0.71 5.90 -0.48
N TYR A 104 0.31 7.14 -0.82
CA TYR A 104 0.11 8.23 0.12
C TYR A 104 -1.25 8.89 -0.02
N PRO A 105 -1.77 9.51 1.05
CA PRO A 105 -1.19 9.56 2.41
C PRO A 105 -1.17 8.21 3.13
N ALA A 106 -0.30 8.08 4.14
CA ALA A 106 -0.14 6.90 4.98
C ALA A 106 -0.34 7.21 6.46
N TYR A 107 -0.55 6.18 7.28
CA TYR A 107 -0.73 6.28 8.72
C TYR A 107 -0.01 5.14 9.43
N SER A 108 0.62 5.42 10.57
CA SER A 108 1.15 4.40 11.48
C SER A 108 0.89 4.75 12.93
N SER A 109 0.84 3.75 13.81
CA SER A 109 0.70 3.97 15.26
C SER A 109 1.88 4.72 15.87
N SER A 110 3.05 4.67 15.23
CA SER A 110 4.30 5.23 15.76
C SER A 110 4.56 6.67 15.29
N LEU A 111 4.26 6.95 14.01
CA LEU A 111 4.53 8.26 13.38
C LEU A 111 3.26 9.09 13.17
N GLY A 112 2.07 8.50 13.35
CA GLY A 112 0.81 9.13 13.02
C GLY A 112 0.63 9.30 11.51
N MET A 113 0.18 10.48 11.09
CA MET A 113 -0.07 10.80 9.68
C MET A 113 1.25 11.06 8.94
N ILE A 114 1.46 10.34 7.84
CA ILE A 114 2.63 10.45 6.98
C ILE A 114 2.14 10.97 5.62
N GLU A 115 2.44 12.22 5.31
CA GLU A 115 1.94 12.88 4.10
C GLU A 115 2.79 12.59 2.87
N GLN A 116 4.08 12.43 3.06
CA GLN A 116 5.09 12.22 2.02
C GLN A 116 6.22 11.34 2.60
N PRO A 117 7.03 10.70 1.74
CA PRO A 117 8.20 9.97 2.18
C PRO A 117 9.20 10.93 2.80
N ASP A 118 9.80 10.53 3.93
CA ASP A 118 10.99 11.19 4.39
C ASP A 118 12.12 10.88 3.39
N PRO A 119 12.72 11.89 2.73
CA PRO A 119 13.84 11.67 1.82
C PRO A 119 15.08 11.08 2.51
N ALA A 120 15.18 11.20 3.84
CA ALA A 120 16.34 10.77 4.61
C ALA A 120 16.27 9.29 5.06
N GLU A 121 15.11 8.64 5.00
CA GLU A 121 14.92 7.24 5.45
C GLU A 121 14.89 6.28 4.25
N ASP A 122 15.89 6.47 3.38
CA ASP A 122 15.95 5.96 2.03
C ASP A 122 15.98 4.43 2.03
N LEU A 123 14.98 3.80 1.41
CA LEU A 123 14.89 2.36 1.25
C LEU A 123 16.20 1.76 0.72
N GLU A 124 16.92 2.50 -0.11
CA GLU A 124 18.24 2.09 -0.63
C GLU A 124 19.31 2.03 0.46
N GLN A 125 19.27 2.91 1.46
CA GLN A 125 20.14 2.84 2.62
C GLN A 125 19.82 1.62 3.48
N CYS A 126 18.54 1.29 3.69
CA CYS A 126 18.12 0.06 4.35
C CYS A 126 18.60 -1.18 3.58
N LYS A 127 18.37 -1.21 2.26
CA LYS A 127 18.84 -2.29 1.39
C LYS A 127 20.36 -2.44 1.47
N SER A 128 21.12 -1.35 1.43
CA SER A 128 22.58 -1.40 1.58
C SER A 128 22.97 -1.99 2.93
N ALA A 129 22.38 -1.50 4.02
CA ALA A 129 22.65 -2.00 5.36
C ALA A 129 22.32 -3.50 5.52
N MET A 130 21.24 -3.98 4.89
CA MET A 130 20.89 -5.40 4.88
C MET A 130 21.93 -6.26 4.13
N LYS A 131 22.46 -5.78 3.00
CA LYS A 131 23.54 -6.47 2.28
C LYS A 131 24.81 -6.57 3.12
N ASP A 132 25.19 -5.48 3.76
CA ASP A 132 26.38 -5.43 4.63
C ASP A 132 26.21 -6.35 5.86
N LEU A 133 24.99 -6.42 6.41
CA LEU A 133 24.66 -7.33 7.50
C LEU A 133 24.77 -8.80 7.08
N VAL A 134 24.32 -9.18 5.88
CA VAL A 134 24.52 -10.55 5.38
C VAL A 134 26.00 -10.89 5.29
N ALA A 135 26.82 -10.01 4.73
CA ALA A 135 28.26 -10.24 4.62
C ALA A 135 28.88 -10.46 6.02
N THR A 136 28.47 -9.66 7.00
CA THR A 136 28.94 -9.75 8.38
C THR A 136 28.53 -11.08 9.04
N VAL A 137 27.25 -11.45 8.93
CA VAL A 137 26.70 -12.68 9.55
C VAL A 137 27.32 -13.94 8.93
N MET A 138 27.60 -13.94 7.62
CA MET A 138 28.24 -15.06 6.94
C MET A 138 29.68 -15.29 7.43
N VAL A 139 30.46 -14.23 7.60
CA VAL A 139 31.85 -14.32 8.11
C VAL A 139 31.88 -14.77 9.57
N GLN A 140 30.96 -14.27 10.39
CA GLN A 140 30.85 -14.65 11.80
C GLN A 140 30.39 -16.09 12.03
N ASN A 141 29.81 -16.76 11.04
CA ASN A 141 29.40 -18.15 11.18
C ASN A 141 30.57 -19.14 10.99
N GLU A 142 31.63 -18.72 10.28
CA GLU A 142 32.86 -19.51 10.08
C GLU A 142 33.83 -19.40 11.25
N GLN A 143 33.86 -18.22 11.89
CA GLN A 143 34.65 -17.99 13.08
C GLN A 143 33.74 -18.24 14.28
N ARG A 144 34.09 -19.18 15.15
CA ARG A 144 33.33 -19.43 16.39
C ARG A 144 33.96 -18.66 17.56
N PRO A 145 33.91 -17.32 17.68
CA PRO A 145 34.36 -16.69 18.90
C PRO A 145 33.18 -16.48 19.85
N ALA A 146 33.45 -16.68 21.13
CA ALA A 146 32.63 -16.16 22.20
C ALA A 146 32.83 -14.64 22.26
N ILE A 147 31.95 -13.84 21.67
CA ILE A 147 32.02 -12.37 21.79
C ILE A 147 30.63 -11.78 21.97
N GLU A 148 30.60 -10.86 22.93
CA GLU A 148 29.53 -9.96 23.36
C GLU A 148 28.75 -9.35 22.21
N HIS A 149 27.42 -9.26 22.41
CA HIS A 149 26.44 -8.81 21.42
C HIS A 149 26.84 -7.48 20.77
N PRO A 150 27.27 -7.46 19.49
CA PRO A 150 27.33 -6.20 18.76
C PRO A 150 25.92 -5.62 18.74
N THR A 151 25.80 -4.31 18.98
CA THR A 151 24.54 -3.58 18.79
C THR A 151 24.00 -3.90 17.41
N SER A 152 22.93 -4.70 17.36
CA SER A 152 22.35 -5.15 16.10
C SER A 152 22.00 -3.92 15.27
N PRO A 153 22.42 -3.84 14.00
CA PRO A 153 22.04 -2.71 13.16
C PRO A 153 20.52 -2.59 13.13
N THR A 154 20.04 -1.34 13.10
CA THR A 154 18.61 -1.03 13.14
C THR A 154 18.23 -0.18 11.93
N CYS A 155 16.99 -0.32 11.48
CA CYS A 155 16.33 0.56 10.52
C CYS A 155 15.23 1.34 11.26
N GLY A 156 15.31 2.66 11.29
CA GLY A 156 14.35 3.49 12.04
C GLY A 156 14.24 3.09 13.52
N GLY A 157 15.36 2.67 14.13
CA GLY A 157 15.40 2.15 15.50
C GLY A 157 14.82 0.74 15.70
N THR A 158 14.37 0.07 14.63
CA THR A 158 13.90 -1.32 14.65
C THR A 158 15.02 -2.26 14.21
N PRO A 159 15.42 -3.28 15.01
CA PRO A 159 16.47 -4.21 14.61
C PRO A 159 16.04 -5.05 13.41
N TYR A 160 16.98 -5.43 12.56
CA TYR A 160 16.72 -6.38 11.49
C TYR A 160 16.49 -7.78 12.07
N LEU A 161 15.51 -8.51 11.52
CA LEU A 161 15.30 -9.91 11.82
C LEU A 161 16.28 -10.74 10.99
N VAL A 162 17.09 -11.56 11.64
CA VAL A 162 18.08 -12.44 11.00
C VAL A 162 17.68 -13.89 11.20
N CYS A 163 17.45 -14.62 10.12
CA CYS A 163 17.06 -16.04 10.14
C CYS A 163 18.10 -16.91 9.43
N HIS A 164 18.71 -17.84 10.16
CA HIS A 164 19.66 -18.81 9.61
C HIS A 164 18.93 -20.05 9.07
N ARG A 165 19.30 -20.50 7.88
CA ARG A 165 18.81 -21.75 7.27
C ARG A 165 19.83 -22.88 7.45
N ARG A 166 19.35 -24.12 7.29
CA ARG A 166 20.17 -25.33 7.39
C ARG A 166 21.24 -25.46 6.30
N ASP A 167 21.02 -24.81 5.16
CA ASP A 167 21.97 -24.78 4.03
C ASP A 167 23.07 -23.72 4.20
N GLY A 168 23.14 -23.07 5.36
CA GLY A 168 24.10 -22.01 5.65
C GLY A 168 23.67 -20.63 5.16
N SER A 169 22.61 -20.53 4.37
CA SER A 169 22.08 -19.24 3.94
C SER A 169 21.35 -18.50 5.07
N VAL A 170 21.28 -17.19 4.95
CA VAL A 170 20.60 -16.28 5.88
C VAL A 170 19.56 -15.46 5.13
N ILE A 171 18.42 -15.25 5.79
CA ILE A 171 17.40 -14.30 5.40
C ILE A 171 17.49 -13.11 6.35
N ILE A 172 17.45 -11.90 5.81
CA ILE A 172 17.32 -10.68 6.59
C ILE A 172 16.01 -10.00 6.22
N GLU A 173 15.22 -9.63 7.22
CA GLU A 173 13.93 -8.95 7.06
C GLU A 173 13.94 -7.65 7.85
N CYS A 174 13.53 -6.55 7.20
CA CYS A 174 13.38 -5.26 7.87
C CYS A 174 11.92 -5.02 8.24
N GLU A 175 11.56 -5.24 9.50
CA GLU A 175 10.20 -4.99 10.01
C GLU A 175 9.92 -3.50 10.28
N SER A 176 10.84 -2.61 9.91
CA SER A 176 10.66 -1.18 10.13
C SER A 176 9.45 -0.65 9.36
N MET A 177 8.55 -0.02 10.12
CA MET A 177 7.38 0.65 9.56
C MET A 177 7.75 1.92 8.78
N ALA A 178 9.00 2.37 8.86
CA ALA A 178 9.56 3.44 8.03
C ALA A 178 9.35 3.19 6.52
N HIS A 179 9.36 1.92 6.10
CA HIS A 179 9.19 1.57 4.70
C HIS A 179 7.74 1.52 4.21
N LEU A 180 6.73 1.63 5.10
CA LEU A 180 5.33 1.78 4.65
C LEU A 180 5.17 3.00 3.74
N ALA A 181 5.98 4.01 3.98
CA ALA A 181 6.04 5.23 3.21
C ALA A 181 6.51 4.95 1.77
N VAL A 182 7.57 4.16 1.55
CA VAL A 182 8.22 4.06 0.22
C VAL A 182 7.43 3.22 -0.80
N GLY A 183 6.27 2.69 -0.43
CA GLY A 183 5.31 2.12 -1.37
C GLY A 183 5.76 0.80 -2.03
N VAL A 184 6.75 0.11 -1.46
CA VAL A 184 7.23 -1.17 -1.98
C VAL A 184 6.57 -2.30 -1.19
N ALA A 185 5.69 -3.04 -1.86
CA ALA A 185 5.24 -4.34 -1.38
C ALA A 185 6.31 -5.40 -1.73
N PRO A 186 6.64 -6.37 -0.85
CA PRO A 186 6.13 -6.52 0.52
C PRO A 186 6.77 -5.47 1.43
N LEU A 187 5.98 -4.95 2.39
CA LEU A 187 6.24 -3.77 3.23
C LEU A 187 7.45 -3.86 4.19
N HIS A 188 8.30 -4.87 3.99
CA HIS A 188 9.55 -5.12 4.68
C HIS A 188 10.55 -5.58 3.60
N PRO A 189 11.59 -4.79 3.25
CA PRO A 189 12.64 -5.30 2.38
C PRO A 189 13.18 -6.59 3.00
N ARG A 190 13.26 -7.61 2.16
CA ARG A 190 13.66 -8.96 2.53
C ARG A 190 14.77 -9.39 1.62
N TYR A 191 15.93 -9.69 2.20
CA TYR A 191 17.10 -10.12 1.47
C TYR A 191 17.34 -11.61 1.71
N ASP A 192 17.41 -12.40 0.64
CA ASP A 192 17.74 -13.83 0.68
C ASP A 192 19.14 -14.04 0.11
N SER A 193 20.10 -14.35 0.98
CA SER A 193 21.50 -14.59 0.59
C SER A 193 21.66 -15.77 -0.36
N ARG A 194 20.76 -16.76 -0.34
CA ARG A 194 20.79 -17.87 -1.31
C ARG A 194 20.48 -17.40 -2.73
N GLN A 195 19.64 -16.37 -2.85
CA GLN A 195 19.19 -15.82 -4.13
C GLN A 195 20.05 -14.62 -4.58
N GLY A 196 20.84 -14.05 -3.67
CA GLY A 196 21.71 -12.91 -3.94
C GLY A 196 20.97 -11.58 -4.15
N GLY A 197 19.75 -11.44 -3.63
CA GLY A 197 18.92 -10.25 -3.92
C GLY A 197 17.73 -10.09 -2.99
N PHE A 198 16.94 -9.03 -3.22
CA PHE A 198 15.72 -8.76 -2.49
C PHE A 198 14.53 -9.46 -3.14
N ASP A 199 13.58 -9.95 -2.34
CA ASP A 199 12.33 -10.57 -2.83
C ASP A 199 11.50 -9.57 -3.67
N GLN A 200 11.63 -8.27 -3.42
CA GLN A 200 10.94 -7.19 -4.14
C GLN A 200 11.40 -7.04 -5.60
N ASP A 201 12.64 -7.41 -5.93
CA ASP A 201 13.17 -7.32 -7.30
C ASP A 201 12.59 -8.42 -8.22
N ARG A 202 11.76 -9.33 -7.66
CA ARG A 202 11.23 -10.52 -8.34
C ARG A 202 9.71 -10.59 -8.40
N LEU A 203 8.99 -9.64 -7.82
CA LEU A 203 7.55 -9.56 -8.12
C LEU A 203 7.44 -9.26 -9.62
N PRO A 204 6.80 -10.13 -10.41
CA PRO A 204 6.49 -9.75 -11.77
C PRO A 204 5.68 -8.47 -11.63
N VAL A 205 6.24 -7.37 -12.15
CA VAL A 205 5.40 -6.28 -12.59
C VAL A 205 4.52 -6.97 -13.62
N GLU A 206 3.32 -7.39 -13.22
CA GLU A 206 2.24 -7.52 -14.17
C GLU A 206 2.14 -6.12 -14.76
N GLU A 207 2.88 -5.89 -15.85
CA GLU A 207 2.58 -4.82 -16.76
C GLU A 207 1.07 -4.89 -16.91
N PRO A 208 0.34 -3.80 -16.61
CA PRO A 208 -1.11 -3.84 -16.61
C PRO A 208 -1.48 -4.50 -17.90
N SER A 209 -1.99 -5.74 -17.82
CA SER A 209 -2.30 -6.52 -19.02
C SER A 209 -3.10 -5.55 -19.84
N GLU A 210 -2.69 -5.29 -21.07
CA GLU A 210 -3.37 -4.31 -21.90
C GLU A 210 -4.81 -4.79 -22.13
N ALA A 211 -5.65 -4.54 -21.14
CA ALA A 211 -7.01 -4.95 -21.04
C ALA A 211 -7.84 -3.80 -21.59
N PRO A 212 -9.15 -3.94 -21.65
CA PRO A 212 -9.96 -4.23 -22.82
C PRO A 212 -10.25 -3.00 -23.69
N TRP A 213 -9.58 -1.88 -23.48
CA TRP A 213 -9.87 -0.61 -24.17
C TRP A 213 -9.64 -0.71 -25.69
N LYS A 214 -8.68 -1.53 -26.14
CA LYS A 214 -8.48 -1.83 -27.56
C LYS A 214 -9.69 -2.56 -28.17
N MET A 215 -10.35 -3.44 -27.41
CA MET A 215 -11.61 -4.08 -27.83
C MET A 215 -12.77 -3.08 -27.84
N ILE A 216 -12.85 -2.20 -26.85
CA ILE A 216 -13.88 -1.15 -26.79
C ILE A 216 -13.74 -0.19 -27.98
N LEU A 217 -12.53 0.25 -28.33
CA LEU A 217 -12.29 1.11 -29.50
C LEU A 217 -12.62 0.40 -30.82
N ALA A 218 -12.31 -0.89 -30.94
CA ALA A 218 -12.67 -1.67 -32.13
C ALA A 218 -14.19 -1.77 -32.31
N VAL A 219 -14.93 -2.05 -31.24
CA VAL A 219 -16.41 -2.13 -31.28
C VAL A 219 -17.02 -0.77 -31.62
N VAL A 220 -16.54 0.32 -31.02
CA VAL A 220 -17.03 1.67 -31.32
C VAL A 220 -16.75 2.05 -32.78
N SER A 221 -15.59 1.68 -33.32
CA SER A 221 -15.24 1.95 -34.73
C SER A 221 -16.16 1.22 -35.71
N VAL A 222 -16.46 -0.06 -35.46
CA VAL A 222 -17.38 -0.86 -36.30
C VAL A 222 -18.80 -0.32 -36.27
N VAL A 223 -19.32 0.07 -35.09
CA VAL A 223 -20.65 0.65 -34.96
C VAL A 223 -20.75 1.99 -35.69
N CYS A 224 -19.73 2.85 -35.58
CA CYS A 224 -19.67 4.10 -36.35
C CYS A 224 -19.65 3.85 -37.86
N LEU A 225 -18.90 2.84 -38.33
CA LEU A 225 -18.84 2.50 -39.76
C LEU A 225 -20.21 2.03 -40.29
N LEU A 226 -20.90 1.17 -39.54
CA LEU A 226 -22.22 0.67 -39.91
C LEU A 226 -23.28 1.78 -39.95
N MET A 227 -23.23 2.73 -39.02
CA MET A 227 -24.10 3.92 -39.02
C MET A 227 -23.84 4.82 -40.23
N LEU A 228 -22.58 4.99 -40.64
CA LEU A 228 -22.21 5.79 -41.82
C LEU A 228 -22.60 5.11 -43.15
N VAL A 229 -22.49 3.79 -43.24
CA VAL A 229 -22.90 3.04 -44.46
C VAL A 229 -24.43 2.97 -44.58
N GLY A 230 -25.13 2.78 -43.46
CA GLY A 230 -26.60 2.70 -43.45
C GLY A 230 -27.31 4.00 -43.83
N SER A 231 -26.67 5.16 -43.65
CA SER A 231 -27.23 6.46 -44.03
C SER A 231 -27.10 6.81 -45.51
N LYS A 232 -26.30 6.07 -46.30
CA LYS A 232 -26.19 6.23 -47.76
C LYS A 232 -27.11 5.30 -48.57
N LEU A 233 -27.82 4.39 -47.90
CA LEU A 233 -28.71 3.39 -48.50
C LEU A 233 -30.20 3.72 -48.34
N ARG A 234 -30.53 4.94 -47.90
CA ARG A 234 -31.88 5.52 -47.91
C ARG A 234 -31.89 6.80 -48.73
#